data_AF-A0A452XM46-F1
#
_entry.id   AF-A0A452XM46-F1
#
_cell.length_a   1.000
_cell.length_b   1.000
_cell.length_c   1.000
_cell.angle_alpha   90.00
_cell.angle_beta   90.00
_cell.angle_gamma   90.00
#
_symmetry.space_group_name_H-M   'P 1'
#
loop_
_entity.id
_entity.type
_entity.pdbx_description
1 polymer ?
#
loop_
_entity_poly.entity_id
_entity_poly.type
_entity_poly.pdbx_seq_one_letter_code
_entity_poly.pdbx_strand_id
1 'polypeptide(L)'
;MATIKDIGVGAAFNIVTATIFLLIFAFLRLQPINDRIYFPKWYLKGMRDSPSSAGAAVTKYVNLNVRSYLKFLSWMPAALKMPEEELIEHAGLDSVVYLRIYLTGLKIFLPITILAFAVLVPVNWTNDTLDDLKVVHSDIDNLSISNIPYGSKR
;
A
#
# COMPACT_ATOMS: atom_id res chain seq x y z
N MET A 1 -24.04 5.49 -13.37
CA MET A 1 -22.57 5.67 -13.26
C MET A 1 -22.21 5.79 -11.80
N ALA A 2 -21.02 5.33 -11.40
CA ALA A 2 -20.56 5.48 -10.02
C ALA A 2 -20.30 6.96 -9.73
N THR A 3 -20.81 7.47 -8.62
CA THR A 3 -20.60 8.87 -8.20
C THR A 3 -19.34 8.99 -7.35
N ILE A 4 -18.87 10.24 -7.13
CA ILE A 4 -17.75 10.51 -6.20
C ILE A 4 -18.07 9.95 -4.80
N LYS A 5 -19.33 10.00 -4.37
CA LYS A 5 -19.77 9.45 -3.09
C LYS A 5 -19.60 7.93 -3.04
N ASP A 6 -19.96 7.22 -4.11
CA ASP A 6 -19.84 5.76 -4.17
C ASP A 6 -18.36 5.33 -4.09
N ILE A 7 -17.48 6.03 -4.82
CA ILE A 7 -16.03 5.82 -4.75
C ILE A 7 -15.51 6.14 -3.35
N GLY A 8 -15.95 7.24 -2.75
CA GLY A 8 -15.54 7.67 -1.41
C GLY A 8 -15.90 6.66 -0.32
N VAL A 9 -17.14 6.13 -0.34
CA VAL A 9 -17.58 5.09 0.60
C VAL A 9 -16.78 3.80 0.40
N GLY A 10 -16.59 3.37 -0.85
CA GLY A 10 -15.78 2.20 -1.16
C GLY A 10 -14.33 2.33 -0.71
N ALA A 11 -13.69 3.48 -0.97
CA ALA A 11 -12.33 3.76 -0.55
C ALA A 11 -12.21 3.80 0.98
N ALA A 12 -13.13 4.47 1.67
CA ALA A 12 -13.15 4.53 3.12
C ALA A 12 -13.26 3.14 3.75
N PHE A 13 -14.19 2.32 3.27
CA PHE A 13 -14.37 0.95 3.77
C PHE A 13 -13.10 0.10 3.59
N ASN A 14 -12.47 0.16 2.42
CA ASN A 14 -11.23 -0.57 2.15
C ASN A 14 -10.07 -0.07 3.02
N ILE A 15 -9.91 1.24 3.19
CA ILE A 15 -8.84 1.83 4.02
C ILE A 15 -9.02 1.44 5.49
N VAL A 16 -10.24 1.52 6.02
CA VAL A 16 -10.55 1.12 7.41
C VAL A 16 -10.25 -0.37 7.60
N THR A 17 -10.69 -1.21 6.67
CA THR A 17 -10.45 -2.66 6.73
C THR A 17 -8.95 -2.99 6.66
N ALA A 18 -8.20 -2.36 5.74
CA ALA A 18 -6.76 -2.51 5.64
C ALA A 18 -6.04 -2.06 6.92
N THR A 19 -6.50 -0.97 7.54
CA THR A 19 -5.96 -0.48 8.82
C THR A 19 -6.20 -1.49 9.94
N ILE A 20 -7.39 -2.07 10.02
CA ILE A 20 -7.70 -3.13 11.00
C ILE A 20 -6.77 -4.33 10.81
N PHE A 21 -6.58 -4.80 9.58
CA PHE A 21 -5.64 -5.89 9.29
C PHE A 21 -4.20 -5.55 9.68
N LEU A 22 -3.77 -4.31 9.45
CA LEU A 22 -2.43 -3.86 9.81
C LEU A 22 -2.24 -3.80 11.33
N LEU A 23 -3.27 -3.40 12.09
CA LEU A 23 -3.27 -3.46 13.55
C LEU A 23 -3.23 -4.90 14.08
N ILE A 24 -4.01 -5.80 13.49
CA ILE A 24 -3.99 -7.23 13.82
C ILE A 24 -2.59 -7.81 13.53
N PHE A 25 -2.02 -7.51 12.37
CA PHE A 25 -0.66 -7.92 11.99
C PHE A 25 0.38 -7.41 13.00
N ALA A 26 0.32 -6.12 13.33
CA ALA A 26 1.21 -5.51 14.31
C ALA A 26 1.13 -6.20 15.68
N PHE A 27 -0.09 -6.48 16.14
CA PHE A 27 -0.31 -7.17 17.41
C PHE A 27 0.23 -8.59 17.38
N LEU A 28 -0.14 -9.39 16.37
CA LEU A 28 0.25 -10.79 16.24
C LEU A 28 1.76 -10.95 16.03
N ARG A 29 2.40 -10.05 15.27
CA ARG A 29 3.85 -10.07 15.02
C ARG A 29 4.69 -9.83 16.27
N LEU A 30 4.16 -9.06 17.23
CA LEU A 30 4.88 -8.75 18.48
C LEU A 30 4.77 -9.86 19.54
N GLN A 31 3.87 -10.83 19.36
CA GLN A 31 3.72 -11.95 20.27
C GLN A 31 4.83 -12.99 20.05
N PRO A 32 5.57 -13.38 21.10
CA PRO A 32 6.70 -14.31 20.98
C PRO A 32 6.26 -15.72 20.53
N ILE A 33 5.01 -16.10 20.77
CA ILE A 33 4.44 -17.38 20.29
C ILE A 33 4.38 -17.45 18.76
N ASN A 34 4.18 -16.31 18.09
CA ASN A 34 4.07 -16.22 16.63
C ASN A 34 5.41 -15.92 15.96
N ASP A 35 6.51 -15.77 16.71
CA ASP A 35 7.80 -15.34 16.16
C ASP A 35 8.32 -16.29 15.08
N ARG A 36 8.08 -17.61 15.23
CA ARG A 36 8.43 -18.64 14.23
C ARG A 36 7.60 -18.54 12.95
N ILE A 37 6.38 -18.04 13.02
CA ILE A 37 5.48 -17.88 11.87
C ILE A 37 5.89 -16.66 11.04
N TYR A 38 6.22 -15.54 11.71
CA TYR A 38 6.57 -14.30 11.03
C TYR A 38 8.04 -14.23 10.59
N PHE A 39 8.95 -14.96 11.25
CA PHE A 39 10.39 -14.92 10.94
C PHE A 39 11.01 -16.32 10.68
N PRO A 40 10.39 -17.20 9.87
CA PRO A 40 10.88 -18.58 9.68
C PRO A 40 12.26 -18.62 9.02
N LYS A 41 12.52 -17.74 8.04
CA LYS A 41 13.82 -17.66 7.35
C LYS A 41 14.99 -17.40 8.28
N TRP A 42 14.76 -16.67 9.38
CA TRP A 42 15.80 -16.31 10.34
C TRP A 42 16.20 -17.52 11.19
N TYR A 43 15.24 -18.38 11.54
CA TYR A 43 15.48 -19.67 12.19
C TYR A 43 16.17 -20.66 11.25
N LEU A 44 15.76 -20.71 9.98
CA LEU A 44 16.39 -21.59 8.98
C LEU A 44 17.84 -21.21 8.68
N LYS A 45 18.17 -19.91 8.71
CA LYS A 45 19.53 -19.40 8.52
C LYS A 45 20.37 -19.45 9.82
N GLY A 46 19.81 -19.93 10.93
CA GLY A 46 20.49 -19.98 12.23
C GLY A 46 20.82 -18.61 12.83
N MET A 47 20.20 -17.52 12.35
CA MET A 47 20.44 -16.16 12.84
C MET A 47 19.60 -15.82 14.09
N ARG A 48 18.64 -16.70 14.43
CA ARG A 48 17.83 -16.63 15.64
C ARG A 48 17.79 -17.98 16.32
N ASP A 49 18.22 -18.00 17.57
CA ASP A 49 18.02 -19.15 18.44
C ASP A 49 16.64 -19.12 19.09
N SER A 50 16.06 -20.31 19.31
CA SER A 50 14.86 -20.44 20.12
C SER A 50 15.16 -19.88 21.51
N PRO A 51 14.26 -19.10 22.15
CA PRO A 51 14.56 -18.44 23.41
C PRO A 51 15.08 -19.44 24.43
N SER A 52 16.37 -19.34 24.74
CA SER A 52 17.01 -20.09 25.82
C SER A 52 16.33 -19.69 27.13
N SER A 53 16.20 -20.65 28.04
CA SER A 53 15.22 -20.71 29.14
C SER A 53 15.37 -19.67 30.28
N ALA A 54 15.79 -18.44 30.02
CA ALA A 54 16.22 -17.50 31.05
C ALA A 54 15.16 -16.44 31.48
N GLY A 55 13.87 -16.64 31.19
CA GLY A 55 12.82 -15.66 31.51
C GLY A 55 11.55 -16.24 32.14
N ALA A 56 10.79 -15.41 32.86
CA ALA A 56 9.51 -15.79 33.47
C ALA A 56 8.57 -16.42 32.42
N ALA A 57 7.94 -17.54 32.78
CA ALA A 57 7.17 -18.37 31.85
C ALA A 57 6.08 -17.60 31.09
N VAL A 58 5.48 -16.56 31.68
CA VAL A 58 4.41 -15.77 31.06
C VAL A 58 4.92 -14.81 29.97
N THR A 59 6.04 -14.13 30.21
CA THR A 59 6.67 -13.24 29.22
C THR A 59 7.24 -13.98 28.01
N LYS A 60 7.40 -15.30 28.11
CA LYS A 60 7.78 -16.19 27.00
C LYS A 60 6.65 -16.35 25.97
N TYR A 61 5.39 -16.22 26.39
CA TYR A 61 4.23 -16.44 25.52
C TYR A 61 3.53 -15.14 25.11
N VAL A 62 3.56 -14.11 25.96
CA VAL A 62 2.86 -12.84 25.71
C VAL A 62 3.79 -11.64 25.92
N ASN A 63 3.79 -10.73 24.93
CA ASN A 63 4.48 -9.45 25.03
C ASN A 63 3.51 -8.34 25.47
N LEU A 64 3.69 -7.82 26.69
CA LEU A 64 2.84 -6.75 27.26
C LEU A 64 3.49 -5.36 27.20
N ASN A 65 4.58 -5.20 26.45
CA ASN A 65 5.30 -3.93 26.40
C ASN A 65 4.59 -2.91 25.48
N VAL A 66 3.83 -1.98 26.07
CA VAL A 66 3.08 -0.92 25.37
C VAL A 66 3.97 -0.08 24.45
N ARG A 67 5.23 0.16 24.82
CA ARG A 67 6.20 0.91 24.00
C ARG A 67 6.49 0.22 22.66
N SER A 68 6.43 -1.12 22.62
CA SER A 68 6.62 -1.88 21.39
C SER A 68 5.43 -1.73 20.43
N TYR A 69 4.21 -1.63 20.97
CA TYR A 69 3.00 -1.39 20.18
C TYR A 69 2.93 0.04 19.63
N LEU A 70 3.42 1.03 20.37
CA LEU A 70 3.52 2.41 19.86
C LEU A 70 4.48 2.55 18.66
N LYS A 71 5.43 1.62 18.51
CA LYS A 71 6.38 1.59 17.39
C LYS A 71 5.98 0.59 16.30
N PHE A 72 4.71 0.20 16.20
CA PHE A 72 4.30 -0.86 15.28
C PHE A 72 4.65 -0.58 13.81
N LEU A 73 4.60 0.66 13.34
CA LEU A 73 4.97 1.03 11.96
C LEU A 73 6.48 1.00 11.67
N SER A 74 7.33 0.76 12.68
CA SER A 74 8.80 0.76 12.51
C SER A 74 9.31 -0.32 11.56
N TRP A 75 8.52 -1.36 11.26
CA TRP A 75 8.91 -2.39 10.29
C TRP A 75 8.94 -1.88 8.84
N MET A 76 8.11 -0.89 8.51
CA MET A 76 8.01 -0.36 7.14
C MET A 76 9.28 0.37 6.69
N PRO A 77 9.83 1.35 7.44
CA PRO A 77 11.11 1.94 7.09
C PRO A 77 12.28 0.95 7.22
N ALA A 78 12.18 -0.05 8.12
CA ALA A 78 13.19 -1.09 8.21
C ALA A 78 13.22 -1.97 6.94
N ALA A 79 12.05 -2.28 6.35
CA ALA A 79 11.95 -3.05 5.11
C ALA A 79 12.55 -2.31 3.90
N LEU A 80 12.52 -0.98 3.91
CA LEU A 80 13.09 -0.15 2.83
C LEU A 80 14.60 0.09 2.95
N LYS A 81 15.22 -0.23 4.11
CA LYS A 81 16.65 0.01 4.35
C LYS A 81 17.56 -1.08 3.79
N MET A 82 17.03 -2.25 3.47
CA MET A 82 17.82 -3.39 2.99
C MET A 82 18.25 -3.16 1.52
N PRO A 83 19.56 -3.17 1.19
CA PRO A 83 20.02 -2.99 -0.18
C PRO A 83 19.68 -4.19 -1.06
N GLU A 84 19.62 -3.98 -2.39
CA GLU A 84 19.25 -5.03 -3.35
C GLU A 84 20.20 -6.23 -3.30
N GLU A 85 21.50 -6.02 -3.10
CA GLU A 85 22.51 -7.08 -3.03
C GLU A 85 22.25 -8.05 -1.86
N GLU A 86 22.06 -7.52 -0.65
CA GLU A 86 21.69 -8.32 0.52
C GLU A 86 20.34 -9.03 0.31
N LEU A 87 19.40 -8.40 -0.40
CA LEU A 87 18.10 -8.98 -0.68
C LEU A 87 18.19 -10.16 -1.65
N ILE A 88 19.07 -10.08 -2.66
CA ILE A 88 19.35 -11.19 -3.58
C ILE A 88 19.96 -12.36 -2.81
N GLU A 89 20.94 -12.10 -1.95
CA GLU A 89 21.57 -13.14 -1.12
C GLU A 89 20.59 -13.78 -0.12
N HIS A 90 19.65 -13.00 0.43
CA HIS A 90 18.73 -13.47 1.47
C HIS A 90 17.43 -14.08 0.92
N ALA A 91 16.87 -13.54 -0.16
CA ALA A 91 15.57 -13.91 -0.71
C ALA A 91 15.63 -14.59 -2.09
N GLY A 92 16.79 -14.56 -2.75
CA GLY A 92 16.99 -15.05 -4.11
C GLY A 92 16.64 -14.02 -5.18
N LEU A 93 17.17 -14.24 -6.38
CA LEU A 93 17.02 -13.34 -7.53
C LEU A 93 15.56 -13.13 -7.95
N ASP A 94 14.75 -14.20 -7.97
CA ASP A 94 13.34 -14.15 -8.42
C ASP A 94 12.49 -13.19 -7.56
N SER A 95 12.65 -13.26 -6.24
CA SER A 95 12.00 -12.36 -5.29
C SER A 95 12.33 -10.88 -5.56
N VAL A 96 13.58 -10.59 -5.93
CA VAL A 96 14.04 -9.23 -6.22
C VAL A 96 13.50 -8.74 -7.56
N VAL A 97 13.49 -9.59 -8.59
CA VAL A 97 12.87 -9.27 -9.89
C VAL A 97 11.39 -8.96 -9.72
N TYR A 98 10.67 -9.73 -8.89
CA TYR A 98 9.27 -9.46 -8.57
C TYR A 98 9.08 -8.09 -7.91
N LEU A 99 9.89 -7.73 -6.91
CA LEU A 99 9.84 -6.39 -6.29
C LEU A 99 10.18 -5.27 -7.28
N ARG A 100 11.08 -5.53 -8.24
CA ARG A 100 11.45 -4.59 -9.29
C ARG A 100 10.27 -4.28 -10.21
N ILE A 101 9.31 -5.18 -10.41
CA ILE A 101 8.08 -4.90 -11.16
C ILE A 101 7.28 -3.77 -10.48
N TYR A 102 7.11 -3.83 -9.16
CA TYR A 102 6.41 -2.79 -8.40
C TYR A 102 7.14 -1.45 -8.44
N LEU A 103 8.46 -1.45 -8.22
CA LEU A 103 9.27 -0.23 -8.28
C LEU A 103 9.28 0.39 -9.67
N THR A 104 9.35 -0.43 -10.72
CA THR A 104 9.30 0.02 -12.12
C THR A 104 7.93 0.58 -12.45
N GLY A 105 6.86 -0.09 -12.00
CA GLY A 105 5.49 0.43 -12.09
C GLY A 105 5.38 1.82 -11.47
N LEU A 106 5.88 2.00 -10.25
CA LEU A 106 5.87 3.30 -9.58
C LEU A 106 6.68 4.36 -10.35
N LYS A 107 7.86 4.00 -10.89
CA LYS A 107 8.69 4.91 -11.70
C LYS A 107 8.00 5.35 -13.01
N ILE A 108 7.19 4.49 -13.62
CA ILE A 108 6.47 4.81 -14.87
C ILE A 108 5.19 5.58 -14.57
N PHE A 109 4.37 5.10 -13.63
CA PHE A 109 3.06 5.70 -13.37
C PHE A 109 3.15 7.04 -12.65
N LEU A 110 4.12 7.26 -11.76
CA LEU A 110 4.22 8.51 -11.01
C LEU A 110 4.36 9.76 -11.91
N PRO A 111 5.31 9.84 -12.88
CA PRO A 111 5.38 10.98 -13.79
C PRO A 111 4.17 11.07 -14.72
N ILE A 112 3.62 9.94 -15.17
CA ILE A 112 2.41 9.91 -16.01
C ILE A 112 1.21 10.48 -15.25
N THR A 113 1.01 10.08 -14.00
CA THR A 113 -0.09 10.58 -13.16
C THR A 113 0.05 12.07 -12.90
N ILE A 114 1.26 12.57 -12.63
CA ILE A 114 1.51 14.01 -12.46
C ILE A 114 1.18 14.77 -13.75
N LEU A 115 1.67 14.30 -14.90
CA LEU A 115 1.42 14.93 -16.20
C LEU A 115 -0.06 14.87 -16.58
N ALA A 116 -0.71 13.72 -16.39
CA ALA A 116 -2.13 13.54 -16.64
C ALA A 116 -2.97 14.47 -15.75
N PHE A 117 -2.64 14.59 -14.47
CA PHE A 117 -3.35 15.50 -13.57
C PHE A 117 -3.12 16.97 -13.94
N ALA A 118 -1.89 17.35 -14.33
CA ALA A 118 -1.57 18.72 -14.71
C ALA A 118 -2.20 19.14 -16.05
N VAL A 119 -2.41 18.21 -16.99
CA VAL A 119 -2.90 18.51 -18.34
C VAL A 119 -4.38 18.16 -18.49
N LEU A 120 -4.77 16.91 -18.21
CA LEU A 120 -6.13 16.42 -18.53
C LEU A 120 -7.19 17.02 -17.61
N VAL A 121 -6.89 17.24 -16.33
CA VAL A 121 -7.88 17.81 -15.39
C VAL A 121 -8.26 19.24 -15.79
N PRO A 122 -7.32 20.18 -16.03
CA PRO A 122 -7.70 21.52 -16.52
C PRO A 122 -8.35 21.49 -17.90
N VAL A 123 -7.84 20.67 -18.82
CA VAL A 123 -8.37 20.59 -20.19
C VAL A 123 -9.84 20.17 -20.19
N ASN A 124 -10.18 19.12 -19.44
CA ASN A 124 -11.53 18.56 -19.41
C ASN A 124 -12.49 19.39 -18.55
N TRP A 125 -12.00 20.06 -17.50
CA TRP A 125 -12.83 20.92 -16.65
C TRP A 125 -13.29 22.23 -17.32
N THR A 126 -12.57 22.71 -18.35
CA THR A 126 -12.89 23.99 -19.01
C THR A 126 -14.06 23.95 -20.00
N ASN A 127 -14.66 22.79 -20.22
CA ASN A 127 -15.78 22.63 -21.14
C ASN A 127 -17.07 22.34 -20.36
N ASP A 128 -18.21 22.79 -20.88
CA ASP A 128 -19.54 22.53 -20.29
C ASP A 128 -20.42 21.68 -21.25
N THR A 129 -19.78 20.89 -22.11
CA THR A 129 -20.44 20.14 -23.19
C THR A 129 -21.50 19.18 -22.68
N LEU A 130 -21.24 18.52 -21.53
CA LEU A 130 -22.19 17.56 -20.95
C LEU A 130 -23.46 18.24 -20.41
N ASP A 131 -23.33 19.45 -19.88
CA ASP A 131 -24.45 20.27 -19.43
C ASP A 131 -25.29 20.79 -20.61
N ASP A 132 -24.61 21.22 -21.68
CA ASP A 132 -25.26 21.67 -22.92
C ASP A 132 -26.09 20.56 -23.59
N LEU A 133 -25.57 19.32 -23.59
CA LEU A 133 -26.23 18.16 -24.18
C LEU A 133 -27.34 17.57 -23.29
N LYS A 134 -27.47 18.03 -22.03
CA LYS A 134 -28.46 17.55 -21.03
C LYS A 134 -28.48 16.02 -20.87
N VAL A 135 -27.31 15.40 -20.99
CA VAL A 135 -27.15 13.94 -20.85
C VAL A 135 -27.04 13.60 -19.37
N VAL A 136 -27.57 12.43 -18.97
CA VAL A 136 -27.37 11.90 -17.61
C VAL A 136 -25.89 11.58 -17.41
N HIS A 137 -25.21 12.37 -16.58
CA HIS A 137 -23.79 12.23 -16.29
C HIS A 137 -23.53 12.38 -14.79
N SER A 138 -22.33 11.99 -14.36
CA SER A 138 -21.83 12.16 -13.00
C SER A 138 -20.69 13.18 -12.97
N ASP A 139 -20.38 13.73 -11.79
CA ASP A 139 -19.30 14.72 -11.61
C ASP A 139 -17.92 14.23 -12.13
N ILE A 140 -17.71 12.91 -12.20
CA ILE A 140 -16.47 12.29 -12.69
C ILE A 140 -16.42 12.33 -14.22
N ASP A 141 -17.56 12.29 -14.89
CA ASP A 141 -17.64 12.30 -16.35
C ASP A 141 -17.24 13.68 -16.90
N ASN A 142 -17.38 14.74 -16.12
CA ASN A 142 -16.90 16.10 -16.44
C ASN A 142 -15.37 16.18 -16.55
N LEU A 143 -14.66 15.26 -15.90
CA LEU A 143 -13.20 15.16 -15.95
C LEU A 143 -12.71 14.22 -17.05
N SER A 144 -13.62 13.64 -17.84
CA SER A 144 -13.33 12.64 -18.85
C SER A 144 -13.44 13.20 -20.27
N ILE A 145 -13.01 12.42 -21.28
CA ILE A 145 -13.14 12.77 -22.70
C ILE A 145 -14.59 13.03 -23.12
N SER A 146 -15.57 12.50 -22.37
CA SER A 146 -17.00 12.76 -22.61
C SER A 146 -17.37 14.24 -22.53
N ASN A 147 -16.57 15.07 -21.84
CA ASN A 147 -16.79 16.51 -21.75
C ASN A 147 -16.14 17.32 -22.90
N ILE A 148 -15.49 16.65 -23.86
CA ILE A 148 -14.88 17.30 -25.03
C ILE A 148 -15.87 17.32 -26.20
N PRO A 149 -16.14 18.49 -26.82
CA PRO A 149 -17.11 18.60 -27.91
C PRO A 149 -16.60 17.98 -29.21
N TYR A 150 -17.52 17.46 -30.03
CA TYR A 150 -17.20 16.91 -31.36
C TYR A 150 -16.62 17.99 -32.28
N GLY A 151 -15.51 17.68 -32.96
CA GLY A 151 -14.80 18.63 -33.83
C GLY A 151 -13.87 19.60 -33.08
N SER A 152 -13.66 19.38 -31.79
CA SER A 152 -12.64 20.04 -30.96
C SER A 152 -11.23 19.91 -31.57
N LYS A 153 -10.41 20.96 -31.42
CA LYS A 153 -8.97 20.93 -31.71
C LYS A 153 -8.13 20.25 -30.63
N ARG A 154 -8.79 19.82 -29.55
CA ARG A 154 -8.27 19.08 -28.39
C ARG A 154 -8.74 17.65 -28.46
#